data_AF-A0A449GHK3-F1
#
_entry.id   AF-A0A449GHK3-F1
#
_cell.length_a   1.000
_cell.length_b   1.000
_cell.length_c   1.000
_cell.angle_alpha   90.00
_cell.angle_beta   90.00
_cell.angle_gamma   90.00
#
_symmetry.space_group_name_H-M   'P 1'
#
loop_
_entity.id
_entity.type
_entity.pdbx_description
1 polymer ?
#
loop_
_entity_poly.entity_id
_entity_poly.type
_entity_poly.pdbx_seq_one_letter_code
_entity_poly.pdbx_strand_id
1 'polypeptide(L)'
;MIGRLPRVGTSVGIGAGALLSLAPGLLPRTAGAQAILTGLLVAAALAVAACLGWALRRAGFDTDRASARGRALVAAAVAVVVGLAAWRAGHWQNGLRAAMGTAPIDPGYWVRCGFGAVLVGGALVGLGRGLRYSIRKLGRARVLAAGLVTGLAGWFVLVPGVADWRMQTYAAANAVLEPGLAPPVSIHSGSADSAVSWSTLGAQGRRFVGGEAGGPIRVYVGIDSAPDLDSRVALAVRELERSGGFTRGNLVVAVPTGSGWIDANAMDGFARRFGDDVAVLGLQYSYTPSWVSFVFGRSQAVDAARALFEAVERRVAGLPRPPRLFVYGQSLGAVGGSAIFADDADQDRRTCAVLWAGPPANDAHRGGATILANSSDPVVHWSPALLWRAPDLTGVRRDAPVPGWLPLVSFVQTTADLLAALDAPPGHGHRYGADQGTALGECATTVDGR
;
A
#
# COMPACT_ATOMS: atom_id res chain seq x y z
N MET A 1 -16.94 -27.09 38.50
CA MET A 1 -16.01 -27.49 37.40
C MET A 1 -14.78 -26.59 37.44
N ILE A 2 -13.75 -26.92 38.21
CA ILE A 2 -12.47 -26.21 38.13
C ILE A 2 -11.78 -26.71 36.87
N GLY A 3 -11.90 -25.96 35.78
CA GLY A 3 -11.30 -26.30 34.49
C GLY A 3 -9.81 -26.60 34.67
N ARG A 4 -9.34 -27.70 34.08
CA ARG A 4 -7.92 -28.06 34.11
C ARG A 4 -7.08 -26.85 33.65
N LEU A 5 -6.15 -26.42 34.49
CA LEU A 5 -5.22 -25.32 34.17
C LEU A 5 -4.53 -25.56 32.82
N PRO A 6 -4.29 -24.50 32.02
CA PRO A 6 -3.63 -24.62 30.72
C PRO A 6 -2.22 -25.19 30.88
N ARG A 7 -1.76 -25.92 29.87
CA ARG A 7 -0.37 -26.40 29.81
C ARG A 7 0.58 -25.20 29.72
N VAL A 8 1.79 -25.34 30.27
CA VAL A 8 2.83 -24.29 30.22
C VAL A 8 3.06 -23.81 28.79
N GLY A 9 3.22 -24.72 27.84
CA GLY A 9 3.42 -24.37 26.43
C GLY A 9 2.23 -23.63 25.80
N THR A 10 1.01 -23.84 26.28
CA THR A 10 -0.18 -23.10 25.83
C THR A 10 -0.15 -21.65 26.35
N SER A 11 0.11 -21.46 27.64
CA SER A 11 0.22 -20.12 28.23
C SER A 11 1.37 -19.33 27.59
N VAL A 12 2.54 -19.95 27.43
CA VAL A 12 3.71 -19.31 26.79
C VAL A 12 3.43 -19.00 25.32
N GLY A 13 2.80 -19.92 24.57
CA GLY A 13 2.45 -19.69 23.16
C GLY A 13 1.47 -18.53 22.97
N ILE A 14 0.41 -18.45 23.81
CA ILE A 14 -0.52 -17.31 23.79
C ILE A 14 0.21 -16.02 24.15
N GLY A 15 1.02 -16.04 25.21
CA GLY A 15 1.80 -14.88 25.64
C GLY A 15 2.73 -14.37 24.54
N ALA A 16 3.51 -15.25 23.91
CA ALA A 16 4.44 -14.88 22.85
C ALA A 16 3.73 -14.27 21.64
N GLY A 17 2.64 -14.89 21.17
CA GLY A 17 1.85 -14.36 20.06
C GLY A 17 1.19 -13.02 20.38
N ALA A 18 0.66 -12.86 21.59
CA ALA A 18 0.07 -11.60 22.05
C ALA A 18 1.12 -10.49 22.18
N LEU A 19 2.29 -10.78 22.76
CA LEU A 19 3.38 -9.81 22.90
C LEU A 19 3.92 -9.36 21.55
N LEU A 20 4.09 -10.29 20.60
CA LEU A 20 4.48 -9.96 19.23
C LEU A 20 3.43 -9.06 18.57
N SER A 21 2.13 -9.31 18.79
CA SER A 21 1.03 -8.51 18.23
C SER A 21 0.92 -7.11 18.84
N LEU A 22 1.22 -6.98 20.13
CA LEU A 22 1.15 -5.72 20.89
C LEU A 22 2.42 -4.87 20.74
N ALA A 23 3.40 -5.33 19.97
CA ALA A 23 4.58 -4.54 19.66
C ALA A 23 4.19 -3.23 18.93
N PRO A 24 4.97 -2.14 19.12
CA PRO A 24 4.76 -0.88 18.43
C PRO A 24 4.71 -1.03 16.90
N GLY A 25 3.68 -0.48 16.27
CA GLY A 25 3.54 -0.34 14.81
C GLY A 25 3.77 1.09 14.33
N LEU A 26 3.74 1.29 13.02
CA LEU A 26 3.85 2.60 12.36
C LEU A 26 2.53 3.36 12.33
N LEU A 27 1.41 2.62 12.27
CA LEU A 27 0.06 3.18 12.13
C LEU A 27 -0.87 2.81 13.29
N PRO A 28 -1.82 3.70 13.64
CA PRO A 28 -2.87 3.35 14.58
C PRO A 28 -3.77 2.27 13.98
N ARG A 29 -4.06 1.23 14.75
CA ARG A 29 -4.87 0.10 14.30
C ARG A 29 -6.27 0.20 14.85
N THR A 30 -7.25 -0.15 14.03
CA THR A 30 -8.62 -0.40 14.48
C THR A 30 -8.66 -1.63 15.39
N ALA A 31 -9.71 -1.75 16.21
CA ALA A 31 -9.86 -2.91 17.08
C ALA A 31 -9.96 -4.23 16.29
N GLY A 32 -10.58 -4.19 15.10
CA GLY A 32 -10.68 -5.33 14.20
C GLY A 32 -9.32 -5.75 13.63
N ALA A 33 -8.52 -4.80 13.14
CA ALA A 33 -7.18 -5.10 12.62
C ALA A 33 -6.27 -5.69 13.71
N GLN A 34 -6.28 -5.11 14.92
CA GLN A 34 -5.51 -5.62 16.06
C GLN A 34 -5.99 -7.02 16.50
N ALA A 35 -7.31 -7.27 16.47
CA ALA A 35 -7.88 -8.59 16.77
C ALA A 35 -7.39 -9.67 15.80
N ILE A 36 -7.43 -9.38 14.49
CA ILE A 36 -6.98 -10.30 13.43
C ILE A 36 -5.50 -10.61 13.59
N LEU A 37 -4.65 -9.58 13.74
CA LEU A 37 -3.21 -9.74 13.94
C LEU A 37 -2.93 -10.61 15.18
N THR A 38 -3.59 -10.30 16.30
CA THR A 38 -3.41 -11.05 17.55
C THR A 38 -3.85 -12.51 17.40
N GLY A 39 -5.02 -12.76 16.80
CA GLY A 39 -5.53 -14.12 16.58
C GLY A 39 -4.60 -14.96 15.69
N LEU A 40 -4.08 -14.38 14.60
CA LEU A 40 -3.14 -15.05 13.69
C LEU A 40 -1.83 -15.39 14.39
N LEU A 41 -1.22 -14.42 15.09
CA LEU A 41 0.07 -14.61 15.75
C LEU A 41 -0.03 -15.56 16.95
N VAL A 42 -1.13 -15.52 17.71
CA VAL A 42 -1.39 -16.50 18.78
C VAL A 42 -1.57 -17.91 18.20
N ALA A 43 -2.32 -18.08 17.11
CA ALA A 43 -2.49 -19.38 16.47
C ALA A 43 -1.14 -19.93 15.95
N ALA A 44 -0.33 -19.08 15.31
CA ALA A 44 1.01 -19.45 14.84
C ALA A 44 1.94 -19.82 16.00
N ALA A 45 1.99 -19.02 17.06
CA ALA A 45 2.81 -19.30 18.25
C ALA A 45 2.38 -20.59 18.97
N LEU A 46 1.07 -20.87 19.03
CA LEU A 46 0.54 -22.14 19.54
C LEU A 46 0.93 -23.33 18.67
N ALA A 47 0.95 -23.18 17.34
CA ALA A 47 1.43 -24.22 16.44
C ALA A 47 2.92 -24.51 16.65
N VAL A 48 3.74 -23.46 16.76
CA VAL A 48 5.17 -23.58 17.09
C VAL A 48 5.37 -24.26 18.44
N ALA A 49 4.66 -23.83 19.48
CA ALA A 49 4.72 -24.43 20.81
C ALA A 49 4.32 -25.91 20.80
N ALA A 50 3.32 -26.29 20.00
CA ALA A 50 2.90 -27.68 19.84
C ALA A 50 3.96 -28.53 19.14
N CYS A 51 4.60 -28.00 18.08
CA CYS A 51 5.70 -28.65 17.37
C CYS A 51 6.94 -28.82 18.25
N LEU A 52 7.33 -27.77 18.97
CA LEU A 52 8.44 -27.80 19.92
C LEU A 52 8.18 -28.79 21.04
N GLY A 53 6.99 -28.76 21.65
CA GLY A 53 6.61 -29.73 22.67
C GLY A 53 6.60 -31.17 22.17
N TRP A 54 6.28 -31.41 20.89
CA TRP A 54 6.39 -32.73 20.28
C TRP A 54 7.85 -33.17 20.07
N ALA A 55 8.72 -32.26 19.63
CA ALA A 55 10.14 -32.54 19.44
C ALA A 55 10.83 -32.82 20.79
N LEU A 56 10.57 -32.00 21.81
CA LEU A 56 11.09 -32.18 23.17
C LEU A 56 10.68 -33.52 23.77
N ARG A 57 9.41 -33.91 23.62
CA ARG A 57 8.94 -35.24 24.07
C ARG A 57 9.66 -36.38 23.37
N ARG A 58 9.99 -36.25 22.08
CA ARG A 58 10.80 -37.26 21.37
C ARG A 58 12.25 -37.33 21.86
N ALA A 59 12.79 -36.20 22.31
CA ALA A 59 14.11 -36.12 22.93
C ALA A 59 14.11 -36.52 24.42
N GLY A 60 12.99 -37.00 24.97
CA GLY A 60 12.88 -37.45 26.36
C GLY A 60 12.58 -36.35 27.38
N PHE A 61 12.37 -35.10 26.95
CA PHE A 61 12.01 -33.99 27.82
C PHE A 61 10.49 -33.81 27.90
N ASP A 62 9.91 -34.06 29.08
CA ASP A 62 8.48 -33.87 29.31
C ASP A 62 8.18 -32.58 30.10
N THR A 63 7.91 -31.51 29.36
CA THR A 63 7.49 -30.21 29.91
C THR A 63 6.09 -30.23 30.55
N ASP A 64 5.28 -31.28 30.32
CA ASP A 64 3.92 -31.39 30.88
C ASP A 64 3.92 -31.88 32.35
N ARG A 65 5.08 -32.28 32.90
CA ARG A 65 5.26 -32.68 34.32
C ARG A 65 5.19 -31.52 35.32
N ALA A 66 5.01 -30.28 34.86
CA ALA A 66 4.87 -29.12 35.74
C ALA A 66 3.67 -29.28 36.71
N SER A 67 3.90 -28.97 37.99
CA SER A 67 2.85 -29.01 39.02
C SER A 67 1.70 -28.05 38.69
N ALA A 68 0.51 -28.29 39.25
CA ALA A 68 -0.64 -27.40 39.07
C ALA A 68 -0.30 -25.95 39.50
N ARG A 69 0.45 -25.80 40.60
CA ARG A 69 0.95 -24.49 41.07
C ARG A 69 1.88 -23.84 40.02
N GLY A 70 2.83 -24.60 39.46
CA GLY A 70 3.72 -24.09 38.41
C GLY A 70 2.96 -23.61 37.16
N ARG A 71 1.96 -24.37 36.71
CA ARG A 71 1.10 -23.95 35.58
C ARG A 71 0.31 -22.68 35.87
N ALA A 72 -0.25 -22.57 37.08
CA ALA A 72 -0.97 -21.37 37.51
C ALA A 72 -0.05 -20.15 37.58
N LEU A 73 1.17 -20.29 38.13
CA LEU A 73 2.16 -19.22 38.22
C LEU A 73 2.60 -18.74 36.83
N VAL A 74 2.88 -19.65 35.89
CA VAL A 74 3.22 -19.27 34.51
C VAL A 74 2.06 -18.55 33.83
N ALA A 75 0.83 -19.07 33.97
CA ALA A 75 -0.35 -18.43 33.38
C ALA A 75 -0.57 -17.02 33.96
N ALA A 76 -0.42 -16.85 35.27
CA ALA A 76 -0.52 -15.55 35.94
C ALA A 76 0.58 -14.59 35.48
N ALA A 77 1.83 -15.05 35.43
CA ALA A 77 2.96 -14.25 34.94
C ALA A 77 2.75 -13.78 33.49
N VAL A 78 2.32 -14.69 32.59
CA VAL A 78 1.99 -14.34 31.21
C VAL A 78 0.85 -13.32 31.16
N ALA A 79 -0.21 -13.50 31.95
CA ALA A 79 -1.32 -12.55 31.99
C ALA A 79 -0.88 -11.15 32.44
N VAL A 80 -0.02 -11.06 33.46
CA VAL A 80 0.56 -9.78 33.92
C VAL A 80 1.40 -9.13 32.83
N VAL A 81 2.29 -9.89 32.18
CA VAL A 81 3.17 -9.36 31.13
C VAL A 81 2.37 -8.90 29.90
N VAL A 82 1.37 -9.67 29.48
CA VAL A 82 0.46 -9.28 28.39
C VAL A 82 -0.37 -8.06 28.77
N GLY A 83 -0.85 -7.96 30.01
CA GLY A 83 -1.58 -6.79 30.51
C GLY A 83 -0.74 -5.52 30.47
N LEU A 84 0.52 -5.60 30.93
CA LEU A 84 1.47 -4.48 30.85
C LEU A 84 1.78 -4.09 29.39
N ALA A 85 1.96 -5.09 28.52
CA ALA A 85 2.18 -4.84 27.10
C ALA A 85 0.96 -4.19 26.44
N ALA A 86 -0.25 -4.61 26.78
CA ALA A 86 -1.49 -4.00 26.26
C ALA A 86 -1.64 -2.56 26.74
N TRP A 87 -1.30 -2.26 28.00
CA TRP A 87 -1.26 -0.90 28.52
C TRP A 87 -0.25 -0.02 27.76
N ARG A 88 0.98 -0.51 27.53
CA ARG A 88 1.98 0.20 26.71
C ARG A 88 1.54 0.37 25.27
N ALA A 89 0.95 -0.65 24.67
CA ALA A 89 0.39 -0.59 23.33
C ALA A 89 -0.73 0.45 23.26
N GLY A 90 -1.55 0.59 24.30
CA GLY A 90 -2.58 1.64 24.39
C GLY A 90 -1.98 3.04 24.38
N HIS A 91 -0.91 3.27 25.14
CA HIS A 91 -0.17 4.53 25.09
C HIS A 91 0.44 4.80 23.71
N TRP A 92 1.03 3.79 23.06
CA TRP A 92 1.58 3.92 21.71
C TRP A 92 0.50 4.26 20.68
N GLN A 93 -0.63 3.53 20.71
CA GLN A 93 -1.79 3.72 19.85
C GLN A 93 -2.38 5.14 19.98
N ASN A 94 -2.39 5.70 21.20
CA ASN A 94 -2.85 7.07 21.43
C ASN A 94 -1.80 8.12 21.05
N GLY A 95 -0.51 7.82 21.19
CA GLY A 95 0.57 8.69 20.71
C GLY A 95 0.54 8.87 19.19
N LEU A 96 0.35 7.77 18.44
CA LEU A 96 0.15 7.81 16.99
C LEU A 96 -1.11 8.61 16.63
N ARG A 97 -2.24 8.35 17.30
CA ARG A 97 -3.50 9.07 17.04
C ARG A 97 -3.40 10.57 17.31
N ALA A 98 -2.71 10.95 18.39
CA ALA A 98 -2.47 12.35 18.74
C ALA A 98 -1.59 13.04 17.69
N ALA A 99 -0.52 12.39 17.23
CA ALA A 99 0.33 12.93 16.15
C ALA A 99 -0.46 13.11 14.84
N MET A 100 -1.39 12.20 14.56
CA MET A 100 -2.23 12.22 13.36
C MET A 100 -3.52 13.02 13.50
N GLY A 101 -3.77 13.68 14.64
CA GLY A 101 -5.00 14.45 14.87
C GLY A 101 -6.29 13.63 14.84
N THR A 102 -6.24 12.35 15.24
CA THR A 102 -7.39 11.43 15.26
C THR A 102 -7.85 11.10 16.67
N ALA A 103 -9.11 10.67 16.82
CA ALA A 103 -9.70 10.37 18.12
C ALA A 103 -8.95 9.22 18.82
N PRO A 104 -8.67 9.33 20.15
CA PRO A 104 -8.01 8.28 20.92
C PRO A 104 -8.82 6.98 20.95
N ILE A 105 -8.20 5.87 21.36
CA ILE A 105 -8.94 4.61 21.54
C ILE A 105 -10.06 4.78 22.56
N ASP A 106 -11.23 4.23 22.26
CA ASP A 106 -12.37 4.25 23.18
C ASP A 106 -12.23 3.16 24.27
N PRO A 107 -13.00 3.26 25.38
CA PRO A 107 -12.92 2.29 26.48
C PRO A 107 -13.19 0.83 26.07
N GLY A 108 -13.96 0.60 25.01
CA GLY A 108 -14.28 -0.75 24.51
C GLY A 108 -13.25 -1.33 23.55
N TYR A 109 -12.20 -0.58 23.19
CA TYR A 109 -11.21 -0.98 22.19
C TYR A 109 -10.58 -2.34 22.48
N TRP A 110 -9.99 -2.52 23.67
CA TRP A 110 -9.29 -3.76 24.04
C TRP A 110 -10.24 -4.94 24.25
N VAL A 111 -11.48 -4.68 24.68
CA VAL A 111 -12.52 -5.71 24.80
C VAL A 111 -12.85 -6.30 23.42
N ARG A 112 -13.09 -5.44 22.43
CA ARG A 112 -13.34 -5.87 21.04
C ARG A 112 -12.12 -6.56 20.43
N CYS A 113 -10.91 -6.07 20.70
CA CYS A 113 -9.67 -6.71 20.29
C CYS A 113 -9.57 -8.15 20.82
N GLY A 114 -9.75 -8.31 22.13
CA GLY A 114 -9.66 -9.60 22.80
C GLY A 114 -10.71 -10.60 22.29
N PHE A 115 -11.96 -10.16 22.18
CA PHE A 115 -13.04 -11.00 21.66
C PHE A 115 -12.77 -11.45 20.22
N GLY A 116 -12.42 -10.53 19.32
CA GLY A 116 -12.11 -10.87 17.94
C GLY A 116 -10.89 -11.78 17.80
N ALA A 117 -9.85 -11.56 18.62
CA ALA A 117 -8.66 -12.41 18.62
C ALA A 117 -8.97 -13.85 19.05
N VAL A 118 -9.86 -14.04 20.03
CA VAL A 118 -10.33 -15.36 20.45
C VAL A 118 -11.11 -16.04 19.33
N LEU A 119 -11.98 -15.32 18.61
CA LEU A 119 -12.72 -15.87 17.48
C LEU A 119 -11.78 -16.31 16.35
N VAL A 120 -10.87 -15.43 15.92
CA VAL A 120 -9.92 -15.72 14.83
C VAL A 120 -8.96 -16.84 15.23
N GLY A 121 -8.31 -16.73 16.39
CA GLY A 121 -7.37 -17.74 16.87
C GLY A 121 -8.05 -19.08 17.14
N GLY A 122 -9.25 -19.06 17.73
CA GLY A 122 -10.08 -20.24 17.99
C GLY A 122 -10.49 -20.95 16.70
N ALA A 123 -10.92 -20.21 15.68
CA ALA A 123 -11.25 -20.76 14.36
C ALA A 123 -10.03 -21.44 13.71
N LEU A 124 -8.87 -20.78 13.71
CA LEU A 124 -7.64 -21.34 13.12
C LEU A 124 -7.15 -22.60 13.85
N VAL A 125 -7.16 -22.59 15.19
CA VAL A 125 -6.82 -23.77 15.99
C VAL A 125 -7.84 -24.89 15.77
N GLY A 126 -9.13 -24.55 15.66
CA GLY A 126 -10.21 -25.48 15.34
C GLY A 126 -10.01 -26.15 13.98
N LEU A 127 -9.71 -25.38 12.94
CA LEU A 127 -9.38 -25.88 11.60
C LEU A 127 -8.18 -26.82 11.63
N GLY A 128 -7.10 -26.44 12.31
CA GLY A 128 -5.91 -27.29 12.44
C GLY A 128 -6.19 -28.61 13.17
N ARG A 129 -7.05 -28.60 14.19
CA ARG A 129 -7.50 -29.82 14.89
C ARG A 129 -8.41 -30.68 14.02
N GLY A 130 -9.34 -30.06 13.28
CA GLY A 130 -10.20 -30.74 12.31
C GLY A 130 -9.40 -31.46 11.25
N LEU A 131 -8.41 -30.79 10.66
CA LEU A 131 -7.49 -31.39 9.69
C LEU A 131 -6.73 -32.58 10.28
N ARG A 132 -6.17 -32.43 11.49
CA ARG A 132 -5.48 -33.53 12.18
C ARG A 132 -6.42 -34.72 12.44
N TYR A 133 -7.67 -34.46 12.83
CA TYR A 133 -8.66 -35.51 13.05
C TYR A 133 -8.97 -36.24 11.74
N SER A 134 -9.21 -35.52 10.65
CA SER A 134 -9.43 -36.11 9.32
C SER A 134 -8.25 -36.97 8.87
N ILE A 135 -7.00 -36.51 9.09
CA ILE A 135 -5.79 -37.30 8.81
C ILE A 135 -5.75 -38.61 9.60
N ARG A 136 -6.15 -38.58 10.88
CA ARG A 136 -6.16 -39.78 11.73
C ARG A 136 -7.28 -40.75 11.34
N LYS A 137 -8.43 -40.26 10.90
CA LYS A 137 -9.60 -41.08 10.56
C LYS A 137 -9.52 -41.66 9.14
N LEU A 138 -9.09 -40.85 8.17
CA LEU A 138 -9.10 -41.20 6.74
C LEU A 138 -7.73 -41.70 6.24
N GLY A 139 -6.66 -41.48 7.01
CA GLY A 139 -5.28 -41.81 6.64
C GLY A 139 -4.57 -40.66 5.92
N ARG A 140 -3.26 -40.50 6.18
CA ARG A 140 -2.43 -39.42 5.62
C ARG A 140 -2.48 -39.35 4.10
N ALA A 141 -2.37 -40.51 3.43
CA ALA A 141 -2.36 -40.58 1.97
C ALA A 141 -3.67 -40.04 1.37
N ARG A 142 -4.83 -40.37 1.95
CA ARG A 142 -6.13 -39.91 1.44
C ARG A 142 -6.36 -38.42 1.67
N VAL A 143 -5.92 -37.89 2.80
CA VAL A 143 -6.01 -36.44 3.06
C VAL A 143 -5.02 -35.65 2.21
N LEU A 144 -3.80 -36.14 2.03
CA LEU A 144 -2.82 -35.49 1.14
C LEU A 144 -3.25 -35.58 -0.33
N ALA A 145 -3.79 -36.73 -0.77
CA ALA A 145 -4.33 -36.88 -2.12
C ALA A 145 -5.57 -36.00 -2.34
N ALA A 146 -6.50 -35.94 -1.39
CA ALA A 146 -7.64 -35.03 -1.45
C ALA A 146 -7.17 -33.56 -1.45
N GLY A 147 -6.22 -33.20 -0.58
CA GLY A 147 -5.64 -31.86 -0.54
C GLY A 147 -4.90 -31.49 -1.83
N LEU A 148 -4.17 -32.42 -2.43
CA LEU A 148 -3.49 -32.25 -3.71
C LEU A 148 -4.50 -32.13 -4.85
N VAL A 149 -5.53 -32.99 -4.90
CA VAL A 149 -6.58 -32.94 -5.93
C VAL A 149 -7.38 -31.65 -5.80
N THR A 150 -7.81 -31.26 -4.60
CA THR A 150 -8.47 -29.98 -4.37
C THR A 150 -7.54 -28.79 -4.64
N GLY A 151 -6.24 -28.92 -4.32
CA GLY A 151 -5.23 -27.89 -4.59
C GLY A 151 -4.96 -27.71 -6.08
N LEU A 152 -4.82 -28.81 -6.83
CA LEU A 152 -4.63 -28.80 -8.28
C LEU A 152 -5.91 -28.41 -9.02
N ALA A 153 -7.07 -28.92 -8.61
CA ALA A 153 -8.36 -28.47 -9.14
C ALA A 153 -8.57 -26.98 -8.84
N GLY A 154 -8.19 -26.53 -7.64
CA GLY A 154 -8.15 -25.10 -7.31
C GLY A 154 -7.16 -24.34 -8.19
N TRP A 155 -5.97 -24.88 -8.44
CA TRP A 155 -4.98 -24.25 -9.29
C TRP A 155 -5.42 -24.14 -10.76
N PHE A 156 -6.06 -25.15 -11.33
CA PHE A 156 -6.45 -25.14 -12.75
C PHE A 156 -7.84 -24.58 -13.01
N VAL A 157 -8.76 -24.63 -12.04
CA VAL A 157 -10.13 -24.12 -12.19
C VAL A 157 -10.33 -22.83 -11.41
N LEU A 158 -9.94 -22.81 -10.14
CA LEU A 158 -10.14 -21.63 -9.30
C LEU A 158 -9.13 -20.53 -9.59
N VAL A 159 -7.85 -20.79 -9.91
CA VAL A 159 -6.89 -19.69 -10.13
C VAL A 159 -7.19 -18.91 -11.41
N PRO A 160 -7.40 -19.53 -12.59
CA PRO A 160 -7.84 -18.80 -13.79
C PRO A 160 -9.21 -18.16 -13.57
N GLY A 161 -10.19 -18.91 -13.02
CA GLY A 161 -11.52 -18.38 -12.76
C GLY A 161 -11.55 -17.23 -11.75
N VAL A 162 -10.72 -17.26 -10.71
CA VAL A 162 -10.57 -16.17 -9.72
C VAL A 162 -9.77 -15.02 -10.30
N ALA A 163 -8.77 -15.26 -11.16
CA ALA A 163 -8.05 -14.20 -11.86
C ALA A 163 -8.98 -13.46 -12.82
N ASP A 164 -9.72 -14.18 -13.65
CA ASP A 164 -10.70 -13.62 -14.59
C ASP A 164 -11.83 -12.90 -13.83
N TRP A 165 -12.37 -13.52 -12.78
CA TRP A 165 -13.39 -12.89 -11.93
C TRP A 165 -12.87 -11.63 -11.22
N ARG A 166 -11.62 -11.64 -10.73
CA ARG A 166 -10.98 -10.45 -10.12
C ARG A 166 -10.81 -9.35 -11.14
N MET A 167 -10.30 -9.66 -12.34
CA MET A 167 -10.12 -8.68 -13.41
C MET A 167 -11.45 -8.10 -13.86
N GLN A 168 -12.49 -8.92 -14.01
CA GLN A 168 -13.85 -8.44 -14.28
C GLN A 168 -14.40 -7.57 -13.15
N THR A 169 -14.15 -7.94 -11.88
CA THR A 169 -14.56 -7.14 -10.72
C THR A 169 -13.85 -5.78 -10.68
N TYR A 170 -12.55 -5.75 -10.98
CA TYR A 170 -11.77 -4.51 -11.04
C TYR A 170 -12.17 -3.64 -12.24
N ALA A 171 -12.39 -4.25 -13.41
CA ALA A 171 -12.91 -3.55 -14.58
C ALA A 171 -14.32 -3.00 -14.33
N ALA A 172 -15.20 -3.77 -13.69
CA ALA A 172 -16.52 -3.31 -13.27
C ALA A 172 -16.43 -2.14 -12.29
N ALA A 173 -15.57 -2.23 -11.28
CA ALA A 173 -15.30 -1.12 -10.35
C ALA A 173 -14.74 0.12 -11.07
N ASN A 174 -13.89 -0.07 -12.08
CA ASN A 174 -13.39 1.01 -12.94
C ASN A 174 -14.51 1.63 -13.80
N ALA A 175 -15.50 0.85 -14.22
CA ALA A 175 -16.63 1.32 -15.00
C ALA A 175 -17.71 2.04 -14.18
N VAL A 176 -17.72 1.89 -12.84
CA VAL A 176 -18.72 2.53 -11.96
C VAL A 176 -18.73 4.04 -12.16
N LEU A 177 -19.92 4.57 -12.43
CA LEU A 177 -20.19 6.01 -12.45
C LEU A 177 -20.60 6.45 -11.06
N GLU A 178 -19.85 7.39 -10.49
CA GLU A 178 -20.14 7.93 -9.17
C GLU A 178 -21.31 8.91 -9.22
N PRO A 179 -22.37 8.69 -8.41
CA PRO A 179 -23.48 9.63 -8.35
C PRO A 179 -22.97 11.03 -7.94
N GLY A 180 -23.31 12.04 -8.75
CA GLY A 180 -22.93 13.44 -8.50
C GLY A 180 -21.65 13.90 -9.19
N LEU A 181 -20.88 13.00 -9.82
CA LEU A 181 -19.72 13.38 -10.62
C LEU A 181 -20.14 13.63 -12.08
N ALA A 182 -20.21 14.90 -12.47
CA ALA A 182 -20.57 15.30 -13.82
C ALA A 182 -19.34 15.42 -14.74
N PRO A 183 -19.49 15.22 -16.06
CA PRO A 183 -18.42 15.51 -17.02
C PRO A 183 -17.96 16.97 -16.92
N PRO A 184 -16.66 17.26 -17.08
CA PRO A 184 -16.13 18.61 -17.01
C PRO A 184 -16.52 19.45 -18.24
N VAL A 185 -16.42 20.77 -18.11
CA VAL A 185 -16.63 21.71 -19.23
C VAL A 185 -15.34 21.94 -20.02
N SER A 186 -15.49 21.88 -21.35
CA SER A 186 -14.58 22.18 -22.49
C SER A 186 -13.10 21.76 -22.47
N ILE A 187 -12.29 22.17 -21.49
CA ILE A 187 -10.81 22.10 -21.58
C ILE A 187 -10.19 20.87 -20.91
N HIS A 188 -10.98 20.00 -20.30
CA HIS A 188 -10.51 18.77 -19.65
C HIS A 188 -10.94 17.54 -20.43
N SER A 189 -10.20 16.43 -20.27
CA SER A 189 -10.61 15.16 -20.88
C SER A 189 -11.98 14.71 -20.37
N GLY A 190 -12.77 14.09 -21.24
CA GLY A 190 -14.13 13.66 -20.93
C GLY A 190 -15.22 14.73 -21.13
N SER A 191 -14.85 15.97 -21.51
CA SER A 191 -15.81 16.98 -21.97
C SER A 191 -16.49 16.59 -23.29
N ALA A 192 -17.55 17.29 -23.69
CA ALA A 192 -18.24 17.04 -24.97
C ALA A 192 -17.30 17.15 -26.19
N ASP A 193 -16.32 18.05 -26.15
CA ASP A 193 -15.33 18.27 -27.22
C ASP A 193 -14.12 17.32 -27.16
N SER A 194 -14.02 16.48 -26.11
CA SER A 194 -12.88 15.60 -25.88
C SER A 194 -12.96 14.35 -26.76
N ALA A 195 -11.82 13.95 -27.34
CA ALA A 195 -11.74 12.68 -28.06
C ALA A 195 -11.79 11.47 -27.10
N VAL A 196 -11.47 11.70 -25.83
CA VAL A 196 -11.64 10.73 -24.75
C VAL A 196 -13.05 10.86 -24.18
N SER A 197 -13.86 9.80 -24.29
CA SER A 197 -15.22 9.82 -23.75
C SER A 197 -15.22 9.70 -22.23
N TRP A 198 -16.16 10.38 -21.57
CA TRP A 198 -16.33 10.35 -20.10
C TRP A 198 -16.41 8.92 -19.51
N SER A 199 -17.09 8.01 -20.20
CA SER A 199 -17.26 6.62 -19.77
C SER A 199 -15.97 5.82 -19.82
N THR A 200 -15.04 6.12 -20.74
CA THR A 200 -13.80 5.34 -20.93
C THR A 200 -12.65 5.79 -20.03
N LEU A 201 -12.76 6.94 -19.36
CA LEU A 201 -11.76 7.46 -18.42
C LEU A 201 -11.49 6.54 -17.22
N GLY A 202 -12.39 5.62 -16.92
CA GLY A 202 -12.38 4.85 -15.68
C GLY A 202 -12.75 5.69 -14.45
N ALA A 203 -12.95 5.03 -13.31
CA ALA A 203 -13.46 5.66 -12.09
C ALA A 203 -12.46 6.71 -11.55
N GLN A 204 -11.17 6.38 -11.55
CA GLN A 204 -10.14 7.31 -11.07
C GLN A 204 -9.88 8.45 -12.05
N GLY A 205 -9.90 8.18 -13.36
CA GLY A 205 -9.78 9.23 -14.37
C GLY A 205 -10.92 10.24 -14.29
N ARG A 206 -12.16 9.76 -14.13
CA ARG A 206 -13.32 10.64 -13.91
C ARG A 206 -13.17 11.50 -12.65
N ARG A 207 -12.74 10.93 -11.52
CA ARG A 207 -12.47 11.72 -10.29
C ARG A 207 -11.37 12.76 -10.50
N PHE A 208 -10.36 12.41 -11.27
CA PHE A 208 -9.25 13.31 -11.59
C PHE A 208 -9.72 14.50 -12.43
N VAL A 209 -10.51 14.29 -13.49
CA VAL A 209 -10.98 15.38 -14.37
C VAL A 209 -12.27 16.08 -13.91
N GLY A 210 -13.15 15.41 -13.17
CA GLY A 210 -14.47 15.89 -12.76
C GLY A 210 -14.47 16.86 -11.58
N GLY A 211 -13.35 17.57 -11.34
CA GLY A 211 -13.22 18.57 -10.28
C GLY A 211 -13.80 19.93 -10.67
N GLU A 212 -13.44 20.97 -9.90
CA GLU A 212 -13.81 22.35 -10.20
C GLU A 212 -13.37 22.80 -11.60
N ALA A 213 -14.15 23.68 -12.24
CA ALA A 213 -13.90 24.15 -13.61
C ALA A 213 -12.67 25.08 -13.75
N GLY A 214 -12.06 25.51 -12.64
CA GLY A 214 -10.85 26.34 -12.60
C GLY A 214 -9.61 25.55 -12.17
N GLY A 215 -8.42 26.11 -12.41
CA GLY A 215 -7.16 25.50 -12.06
C GLY A 215 -6.44 24.78 -13.21
N PRO A 216 -5.53 23.84 -12.89
CA PRO A 216 -4.75 23.08 -13.87
C PRO A 216 -5.59 22.44 -14.98
N ILE A 217 -5.09 22.44 -16.21
CA ILE A 217 -5.65 21.57 -17.26
C ILE A 217 -5.42 20.12 -16.86
N ARG A 218 -6.48 19.31 -16.83
CA ARG A 218 -6.44 17.89 -16.48
C ARG A 218 -6.68 17.04 -17.71
N VAL A 219 -5.63 16.38 -18.18
CA VAL A 219 -5.69 15.46 -19.31
C VAL A 219 -5.51 14.05 -18.80
N TYR A 220 -6.43 13.16 -19.14
CA TYR A 220 -6.40 11.79 -18.68
C TYR A 220 -6.91 10.84 -19.76
N VAL A 221 -6.20 9.74 -19.94
CA VAL A 221 -6.62 8.66 -20.85
C VAL A 221 -6.78 7.38 -20.05
N GLY A 222 -7.99 6.83 -20.08
CA GLY A 222 -8.31 5.56 -19.44
C GLY A 222 -7.84 4.38 -20.28
N ILE A 223 -7.74 3.22 -19.65
CA ILE A 223 -7.28 1.99 -20.30
C ILE A 223 -8.26 1.51 -21.40
N ASP A 224 -9.55 1.84 -21.26
CA ASP A 224 -10.62 1.55 -22.23
C ASP A 224 -10.75 2.61 -23.35
N SER A 225 -9.97 3.70 -23.29
CA SER A 225 -10.09 4.81 -24.25
C SER A 225 -9.46 4.51 -25.62
N ALA A 226 -8.55 3.52 -25.69
CA ALA A 226 -7.99 2.99 -26.93
C ALA A 226 -7.48 1.55 -26.74
N PRO A 227 -7.40 0.73 -27.80
CA PRO A 227 -7.20 -0.72 -27.69
C PRO A 227 -5.82 -1.12 -27.15
N ASP A 228 -4.77 -0.37 -27.49
CA ASP A 228 -3.39 -0.67 -27.14
C ASP A 228 -2.65 0.55 -26.57
N LEU A 229 -1.45 0.33 -26.01
CA LEU A 229 -0.69 1.38 -25.34
C LEU A 229 -0.30 2.52 -26.30
N ASP A 230 0.15 2.21 -27.50
CA ASP A 230 0.61 3.22 -28.47
C ASP A 230 -0.56 4.10 -28.92
N SER A 231 -1.71 3.48 -29.19
CA SER A 231 -2.96 4.17 -29.51
C SER A 231 -3.42 5.09 -28.36
N ARG A 232 -3.30 4.63 -27.10
CA ARG A 232 -3.64 5.45 -25.91
C ARG A 232 -2.66 6.60 -25.71
N VAL A 233 -1.37 6.38 -25.91
CA VAL A 233 -0.34 7.44 -25.84
C VAL A 233 -0.57 8.49 -26.94
N ALA A 234 -0.85 8.06 -28.17
CA ALA A 234 -1.18 8.98 -29.26
C ALA A 234 -2.46 9.78 -28.96
N LEU A 235 -3.47 9.14 -28.37
CA LEU A 235 -4.69 9.82 -27.91
C LEU A 235 -4.39 10.84 -26.80
N ALA A 236 -3.52 10.49 -25.84
CA ALA A 236 -3.10 11.39 -24.76
C ALA A 236 -2.41 12.65 -25.27
N VAL A 237 -1.49 12.52 -26.23
CA VAL A 237 -0.80 13.67 -26.85
C VAL A 237 -1.79 14.56 -27.62
N ARG A 238 -2.71 13.97 -28.40
CA ARG A 238 -3.75 14.73 -29.12
C ARG A 238 -4.69 15.46 -28.16
N GLU A 239 -5.10 14.79 -27.08
CA GLU A 239 -6.00 15.37 -26.09
C GLU A 239 -5.31 16.49 -25.29
N LEU A 240 -4.01 16.35 -25.01
CA LEU A 240 -3.19 17.40 -24.42
C LEU A 240 -3.08 18.62 -25.33
N GLU A 241 -2.93 18.41 -26.65
CA GLU A 241 -2.90 19.49 -27.65
C GLU A 241 -4.26 20.19 -27.76
N ARG A 242 -5.36 19.43 -27.89
CA ARG A 242 -6.73 19.96 -27.92
C ARG A 242 -7.05 20.82 -26.71
N SER A 243 -6.64 20.36 -25.53
CA SER A 243 -6.91 21.03 -24.26
C SER A 243 -6.07 22.31 -24.08
N GLY A 244 -5.11 22.58 -24.97
CA GLY A 244 -4.16 23.69 -24.83
C GLY A 244 -3.07 23.42 -23.77
N GLY A 245 -2.81 22.16 -23.42
CA GLY A 245 -1.83 21.84 -22.39
C GLY A 245 -0.40 22.22 -22.78
N PHE A 246 -0.06 22.13 -24.08
CA PHE A 246 1.24 22.57 -24.60
C PHE A 246 1.42 24.09 -24.65
N THR A 247 0.37 24.88 -24.42
CA THR A 247 0.47 26.35 -24.38
C THR A 247 0.71 26.90 -22.98
N ARG A 248 0.62 26.05 -21.94
CA ARG A 248 0.96 26.39 -20.56
C ARG A 248 2.46 26.45 -20.37
N GLY A 249 2.92 27.21 -19.38
CA GLY A 249 4.34 27.30 -19.02
C GLY A 249 4.87 26.03 -18.35
N ASN A 250 3.99 25.19 -17.81
CA ASN A 250 4.35 23.99 -17.05
C ASN A 250 3.52 22.77 -17.48
N LEU A 251 4.16 21.62 -17.62
CA LEU A 251 3.52 20.34 -17.92
C LEU A 251 4.01 19.26 -16.95
N VAL A 252 3.10 18.67 -16.20
CA VAL A 252 3.38 17.57 -15.28
C VAL A 252 2.90 16.26 -15.91
N VAL A 253 3.83 15.34 -16.16
CA VAL A 253 3.52 13.94 -16.48
C VAL A 253 3.31 13.21 -15.16
N ALA A 254 2.06 12.96 -14.80
CA ALA A 254 1.66 12.27 -13.59
C ALA A 254 1.50 10.77 -13.86
N VAL A 255 2.41 9.96 -13.33
CA VAL A 255 2.34 8.50 -13.45
C VAL A 255 1.38 7.97 -12.38
N PRO A 256 0.20 7.44 -12.76
CA PRO A 256 -0.77 7.00 -11.79
C PRO A 256 -0.33 5.72 -11.07
N THR A 257 -1.00 5.42 -9.95
CA THR A 257 -0.92 4.08 -9.33
C THR A 257 -1.76 3.06 -10.10
N GLY A 258 -1.64 1.77 -9.77
CA GLY A 258 -2.19 0.63 -10.53
C GLY A 258 -3.57 0.84 -11.16
N SER A 259 -4.56 1.30 -10.40
CA SER A 259 -5.94 1.50 -10.86
C SER A 259 -6.18 2.80 -11.63
N GLY A 260 -5.14 3.57 -11.93
CA GLY A 260 -5.26 4.91 -12.53
C GLY A 260 -5.33 6.06 -11.52
N TRP A 261 -5.14 5.81 -10.23
CA TRP A 261 -5.30 6.87 -9.22
C TRP A 261 -4.11 7.84 -9.19
N ILE A 262 -4.44 9.13 -9.28
CA ILE A 262 -3.57 10.29 -9.06
C ILE A 262 -4.13 11.04 -7.85
N ASP A 263 -3.28 11.39 -6.89
CA ASP A 263 -3.71 12.02 -5.64
C ASP A 263 -4.28 13.42 -5.87
N ALA A 264 -5.51 13.66 -5.37
CA ALA A 264 -6.16 14.95 -5.41
C ALA A 264 -5.37 16.01 -4.63
N ASN A 265 -4.68 15.63 -3.54
CA ASN A 265 -3.83 16.57 -2.81
C ASN A 265 -2.65 17.04 -3.67
N ALA A 266 -2.09 16.17 -4.53
CA ALA A 266 -1.04 16.59 -5.47
C ALA A 266 -1.58 17.62 -6.47
N MET A 267 -2.81 17.43 -6.97
CA MET A 267 -3.49 18.41 -7.82
C MET A 267 -3.71 19.75 -7.13
N ASP A 268 -4.16 19.75 -5.87
CA ASP A 268 -4.27 20.97 -5.07
C ASP A 268 -2.90 21.66 -4.90
N GLY A 269 -1.84 20.86 -4.74
CA GLY A 269 -0.47 21.35 -4.68
C GLY A 269 -0.01 22.01 -5.97
N PHE A 270 -0.28 21.38 -7.13
CA PHE A 270 0.05 21.95 -8.44
C PHE A 270 -0.73 23.23 -8.71
N ALA A 271 -2.02 23.27 -8.35
CA ALA A 271 -2.84 24.47 -8.44
C ALA A 271 -2.30 25.60 -7.56
N ARG A 272 -1.86 25.31 -6.32
CA ARG A 272 -1.24 26.32 -5.43
C ARG A 272 0.09 26.82 -5.96
N ARG A 273 0.89 25.96 -6.60
CA ARG A 273 2.23 26.30 -7.10
C ARG A 273 2.18 27.07 -8.42
N PHE A 274 1.40 26.58 -9.38
CA PHE A 274 1.42 27.05 -10.76
C PHE A 274 0.15 27.81 -11.16
N GLY A 275 -0.89 27.82 -10.32
CA GLY A 275 -2.20 28.38 -10.68
C GLY A 275 -2.79 27.64 -11.89
N ASP A 276 -3.28 28.42 -12.85
CA ASP A 276 -3.79 27.91 -14.12
C ASP A 276 -2.67 27.64 -15.15
N ASP A 277 -1.43 28.03 -14.88
CA ASP A 277 -0.30 27.90 -15.83
C ASP A 277 0.34 26.50 -15.82
N VAL A 278 -0.49 25.46 -15.66
CA VAL A 278 -0.03 24.08 -15.68
C VAL A 278 -1.06 23.15 -16.34
N ALA A 279 -0.54 22.19 -17.09
CA ALA A 279 -1.29 21.01 -17.51
C ALA A 279 -0.75 19.76 -16.80
N VAL A 280 -1.64 18.88 -16.35
CA VAL A 280 -1.30 17.61 -15.73
C VAL A 280 -1.88 16.49 -16.57
N LEU A 281 -1.00 15.61 -17.03
CA LEU A 281 -1.31 14.50 -17.92
C LEU A 281 -1.13 13.16 -17.21
N GLY A 282 -2.17 12.33 -17.21
CA GLY A 282 -2.14 10.95 -16.71
C GLY A 282 -2.58 9.91 -17.73
N LEU A 283 -2.02 8.71 -17.64
CA LEU A 283 -2.38 7.55 -18.48
C LEU A 283 -2.57 6.31 -17.62
N GLN A 284 -3.78 5.74 -17.65
CA GLN A 284 -4.05 4.48 -16.95
C GLN A 284 -3.41 3.29 -17.68
N TYR A 285 -2.75 2.41 -16.93
CA TYR A 285 -2.14 1.18 -17.46
C TYR A 285 -2.73 -0.11 -16.91
N SER A 286 -3.52 -0.07 -15.83
CA SER A 286 -4.16 -1.26 -15.26
C SER A 286 -5.50 -0.96 -14.57
N TYR A 287 -6.28 -2.02 -14.35
CA TYR A 287 -7.45 -2.02 -13.46
C TYR A 287 -7.09 -2.41 -12.01
N THR A 288 -5.89 -2.99 -11.80
CA THR A 288 -5.55 -3.65 -10.54
C THR A 288 -5.26 -2.66 -9.41
N PRO A 289 -5.76 -2.91 -8.17
CA PRO A 289 -5.42 -2.09 -7.01
C PRO A 289 -3.92 -2.06 -6.73
N SER A 290 -3.41 -0.91 -6.29
CA SER A 290 -1.98 -0.60 -6.20
C SER A 290 -1.13 -1.58 -5.38
N TRP A 291 -1.66 -2.18 -4.31
CA TRP A 291 -0.92 -3.20 -3.53
C TRP A 291 -0.78 -4.54 -4.27
N VAL A 292 -1.75 -4.90 -5.12
CA VAL A 292 -1.67 -6.10 -5.97
C VAL A 292 -0.65 -5.85 -7.08
N SER A 293 -0.71 -4.67 -7.70
CA SER A 293 0.23 -4.24 -8.74
C SER A 293 1.66 -4.04 -8.21
N PHE A 294 1.82 -3.65 -6.95
CA PHE A 294 3.14 -3.56 -6.30
C PHE A 294 3.88 -4.91 -6.29
N VAL A 295 3.14 -6.01 -6.11
CA VAL A 295 3.69 -7.36 -6.08
C VAL A 295 3.80 -7.97 -7.50
N PHE A 296 2.90 -7.63 -8.43
CA PHE A 296 2.77 -8.37 -9.71
C PHE A 296 2.75 -7.52 -11.00
N GLY A 297 2.70 -6.18 -10.92
CA GLY A 297 2.35 -5.29 -12.05
C GLY A 297 3.39 -4.24 -12.43
N ARG A 298 4.64 -4.36 -11.96
CA ARG A 298 5.68 -3.33 -12.12
C ARG A 298 6.03 -3.01 -13.58
N SER A 299 6.08 -4.00 -14.47
CA SER A 299 6.45 -3.80 -15.88
C SER A 299 5.48 -2.90 -16.64
N GLN A 300 4.17 -3.11 -16.47
CA GLN A 300 3.15 -2.31 -17.15
C GLN A 300 3.22 -0.82 -16.78
N ALA A 301 3.53 -0.52 -15.51
CA ALA A 301 3.72 0.86 -15.05
C ALA A 301 4.95 1.50 -15.73
N VAL A 302 6.04 0.75 -15.86
CA VAL A 302 7.28 1.22 -16.51
C VAL A 302 7.07 1.45 -18.00
N ASP A 303 6.46 0.49 -18.71
CA ASP A 303 6.24 0.57 -20.16
C ASP A 303 5.34 1.76 -20.51
N ALA A 304 4.24 1.95 -19.77
CA ALA A 304 3.33 3.07 -19.98
C ALA A 304 3.97 4.43 -19.64
N ALA A 305 4.74 4.52 -18.55
CA ALA A 305 5.42 5.74 -18.15
C ALA A 305 6.47 6.18 -19.19
N ARG A 306 7.30 5.24 -19.68
CA ARG A 306 8.28 5.49 -20.75
C ARG A 306 7.62 5.94 -22.05
N ALA A 307 6.65 5.15 -22.54
CA ALA A 307 5.98 5.44 -23.81
C ALA A 307 5.29 6.81 -23.80
N LEU A 308 4.60 7.15 -22.71
CA LEU A 308 3.95 8.45 -22.57
C LEU A 308 4.96 9.60 -22.50
N PHE A 309 5.98 9.47 -21.64
CA PHE A 309 6.97 10.52 -21.45
C PHE A 309 7.74 10.81 -22.74
N GLU A 310 8.23 9.79 -23.44
CA GLU A 310 8.94 9.96 -24.71
C GLU A 310 8.06 10.59 -25.79
N ALA A 311 6.78 10.25 -25.86
CA ALA A 311 5.86 10.85 -26.82
C ALA A 311 5.63 12.34 -26.53
N VAL A 312 5.47 12.70 -25.26
CA VAL A 312 5.35 14.09 -24.80
C VAL A 312 6.64 14.86 -25.09
N GLU A 313 7.80 14.31 -24.73
CA GLU A 313 9.11 14.91 -24.94
C GLU A 313 9.36 15.20 -26.43
N ARG A 314 9.10 14.22 -27.31
CA ARG A 314 9.21 14.40 -28.76
C ARG A 314 8.31 15.53 -29.26
N ARG A 315 7.07 15.63 -28.76
CA ARG A 315 6.13 16.69 -29.16
C ARG A 315 6.60 18.06 -28.67
N VAL A 316 7.11 18.13 -27.43
CA VAL A 316 7.60 19.35 -26.78
C VAL A 316 8.85 19.90 -27.44
N ALA A 317 9.79 19.04 -27.84
CA ALA A 317 11.01 19.44 -28.54
C ALA A 317 10.77 20.18 -29.86
N GLY A 318 9.62 19.94 -30.51
CA GLY A 318 9.21 20.63 -31.73
C GLY A 318 8.45 21.94 -31.53
N LEU A 319 8.20 22.37 -30.29
CA LEU A 319 7.42 23.57 -30.00
C LEU A 319 8.29 24.84 -30.00
N PRO A 320 7.79 25.98 -30.52
CA PRO A 320 8.51 27.25 -30.46
C PRO A 320 8.74 27.77 -29.02
N ARG A 321 7.80 27.47 -28.12
CA ARG A 321 7.84 27.81 -26.70
C ARG A 321 7.48 26.56 -25.89
N PRO A 322 8.45 25.67 -25.62
CA PRO A 322 8.17 24.42 -24.93
C PRO A 322 7.77 24.67 -23.47
N PRO A 323 6.76 23.95 -22.92
CA PRO A 323 6.49 23.96 -21.49
C PRO A 323 7.66 23.35 -20.71
N ARG A 324 7.82 23.78 -19.47
CA ARG A 324 8.74 23.16 -18.51
C ARG A 324 8.18 21.80 -18.10
N LEU A 325 8.96 20.74 -18.31
CA LEU A 325 8.56 19.35 -18.06
C LEU A 325 8.86 18.93 -16.62
N PHE A 326 7.85 18.41 -15.95
CA PHE A 326 7.95 17.82 -14.62
C PHE A 326 7.40 16.39 -14.64
N VAL A 327 7.92 15.53 -13.76
CA VAL A 327 7.38 14.18 -13.57
C VAL A 327 6.98 14.00 -12.11
N TYR A 328 5.82 13.39 -11.92
CA TYR A 328 5.27 13.10 -10.61
C TYR A 328 4.79 11.66 -10.55
N GLY A 329 5.00 11.00 -9.42
CA GLY A 329 4.47 9.68 -9.17
C GLY A 329 4.35 9.39 -7.68
N GLN A 330 3.29 8.71 -7.29
CA GLN A 330 3.13 8.20 -5.93
C GLN A 330 3.19 6.67 -5.92
N SER A 331 3.82 6.07 -4.91
CA SER A 331 3.83 4.61 -4.73
C SER A 331 4.39 3.88 -5.95
N LEU A 332 3.62 2.96 -6.56
CA LEU A 332 3.95 2.31 -7.82
C LEU A 332 4.14 3.29 -8.99
N GLY A 333 3.48 4.46 -8.97
CA GLY A 333 3.72 5.53 -9.93
C GLY A 333 5.12 6.11 -9.83
N ALA A 334 5.70 6.17 -8.62
CA ALA A 334 7.10 6.55 -8.44
C ALA A 334 8.06 5.49 -9.01
N VAL A 335 7.74 4.20 -8.85
CA VAL A 335 8.52 3.11 -9.46
C VAL A 335 8.49 3.22 -10.99
N GLY A 336 7.30 3.31 -11.58
CA GLY A 336 7.13 3.44 -13.04
C GLY A 336 7.78 4.71 -13.60
N GLY A 337 7.56 5.85 -12.95
CA GLY A 337 8.12 7.13 -13.35
C GLY A 337 9.63 7.21 -13.22
N SER A 338 10.20 6.64 -12.14
CA SER A 338 11.65 6.64 -11.95
C SER A 338 12.40 5.81 -13.01
N ALA A 339 11.73 4.81 -13.58
CA ALA A 339 12.30 3.97 -14.63
C ALA A 339 12.31 4.65 -16.01
N ILE A 340 11.74 5.85 -16.16
CA ILE A 340 11.83 6.66 -17.40
C ILE A 340 13.30 7.00 -17.69
N PHE A 341 14.09 7.25 -16.65
CA PHE A 341 15.45 7.77 -16.75
C PHE A 341 16.48 6.66 -16.52
N ALA A 342 17.61 6.75 -17.21
CA ALA A 342 18.72 5.83 -17.00
C ALA A 342 19.50 6.11 -15.71
N ASP A 343 19.67 7.40 -15.38
CA ASP A 343 20.42 7.90 -14.21
C ASP A 343 19.99 9.36 -13.86
N ASP A 344 20.59 9.94 -12.81
CA ASP A 344 20.35 11.32 -12.35
C ASP A 344 20.60 12.34 -13.47
N ALA A 345 21.68 12.16 -14.24
CA ALA A 345 22.05 13.10 -15.29
C ALA A 345 21.07 13.04 -16.47
N ASP A 346 20.51 11.87 -16.78
CA ASP A 346 19.45 11.74 -17.77
C ASP A 346 18.15 12.41 -17.33
N GLN A 347 17.80 12.26 -16.05
CA GLN A 347 16.66 12.95 -15.46
C GLN A 347 16.81 14.47 -15.55
N ASP A 348 17.95 15.01 -15.12
CA ASP A 348 18.21 16.45 -15.06
C ASP A 348 18.28 17.10 -16.46
N ARG A 349 18.69 16.35 -17.49
CA ARG A 349 18.68 16.85 -18.89
C ARG A 349 17.29 16.91 -19.49
N ARG A 350 16.39 16.00 -19.09
CA ARG A 350 15.09 15.77 -19.76
C ARG A 350 13.92 16.39 -19.00
N THR A 351 14.14 16.79 -17.75
CA THR A 351 13.10 17.37 -16.88
C THR A 351 13.63 18.54 -16.09
N CYS A 352 12.72 19.42 -15.67
CA CYS A 352 13.03 20.47 -14.71
C CYS A 352 13.17 19.93 -13.30
N ALA A 353 12.20 19.13 -12.87
CA ALA A 353 12.23 18.46 -11.58
C ALA A 353 11.29 17.26 -11.57
N VAL A 354 11.58 16.34 -10.66
CA VAL A 354 10.84 15.10 -10.47
C VAL A 354 10.48 14.97 -9.00
N LEU A 355 9.26 14.49 -8.69
CA LEU A 355 8.83 14.23 -7.32
C LEU A 355 8.21 12.85 -7.16
N TRP A 356 8.75 12.11 -6.19
CA TRP A 356 8.28 10.79 -5.78
C TRP A 356 7.67 10.83 -4.39
N ALA A 357 6.35 10.63 -4.31
CA ALA A 357 5.64 10.51 -3.05
C ALA A 357 5.52 9.04 -2.63
N GLY A 358 6.00 8.71 -1.43
CA GLY A 358 5.99 7.36 -0.88
C GLY A 358 6.56 6.28 -1.80
N PRO A 359 7.73 6.45 -2.43
CA PRO A 359 8.32 5.40 -3.25
C PRO A 359 8.57 4.14 -2.39
N PRO A 360 8.11 2.95 -2.82
CA PRO A 360 8.39 1.72 -2.10
C PRO A 360 9.89 1.50 -1.87
N ALA A 361 10.23 0.82 -0.78
CA ALA A 361 11.62 0.64 -0.36
C ALA A 361 12.49 0.02 -1.48
N ASN A 362 13.56 0.72 -1.87
CA ASN A 362 14.56 0.31 -2.87
C ASN A 362 14.08 0.13 -4.32
N ASP A 363 12.85 0.56 -4.66
CA ASP A 363 12.26 0.27 -5.96
C ASP A 363 12.18 1.47 -6.92
N ALA A 364 12.50 2.68 -6.46
CA ALA A 364 12.51 3.88 -7.29
C ALA A 364 13.89 4.54 -7.28
N HIS A 365 14.31 5.05 -8.44
CA HIS A 365 15.49 5.92 -8.56
C HIS A 365 15.25 7.21 -7.76
N ARG A 366 16.17 7.54 -6.84
CA ARG A 366 15.98 8.63 -5.87
C ARG A 366 16.85 9.87 -6.10
N GLY A 367 17.97 9.75 -6.83
CA GLY A 367 18.86 10.89 -7.07
C GLY A 367 18.23 11.90 -8.03
N GLY A 368 18.56 13.19 -7.82
CA GLY A 368 17.96 14.32 -8.56
C GLY A 368 16.47 14.57 -8.32
N ALA A 369 15.75 13.68 -7.64
CA ALA A 369 14.31 13.78 -7.40
C ALA A 369 13.99 14.27 -5.98
N THR A 370 12.91 15.05 -5.84
CA THR A 370 12.33 15.34 -4.52
C THR A 370 11.61 14.09 -4.01
N ILE A 371 12.04 13.57 -2.85
CA ILE A 371 11.38 12.44 -2.20
C ILE A 371 10.51 12.94 -1.06
N LEU A 372 9.21 12.66 -1.12
CA LEU A 372 8.32 12.80 0.02
C LEU A 372 8.07 11.42 0.62
N ALA A 373 8.55 11.19 1.84
CA ALA A 373 8.34 9.94 2.56
C ALA A 373 7.98 10.26 4.02
N ASN A 374 6.84 9.75 4.49
CA ASN A 374 6.45 9.86 5.89
C ASN A 374 7.05 8.71 6.70
N SER A 375 7.53 8.99 7.91
CA SER A 375 8.06 7.99 8.85
C SER A 375 7.03 6.96 9.33
N SER A 376 5.75 7.29 9.24
CA SER A 376 4.66 6.36 9.53
C SER A 376 4.19 5.56 8.31
N ASP A 377 4.76 5.78 7.12
CA ASP A 377 4.35 5.09 5.89
C ASP A 377 4.92 3.66 5.85
N PRO A 378 4.11 2.61 6.00
CA PRO A 378 4.62 1.24 5.93
C PRO A 378 5.15 0.90 4.53
N VAL A 379 4.70 1.56 3.46
CA VAL A 379 5.10 1.25 2.08
C VAL A 379 6.56 1.62 1.82
N VAL A 380 7.03 2.76 2.35
CA VAL A 380 8.42 3.20 2.16
C VAL A 380 9.42 2.40 2.99
N HIS A 381 8.95 1.69 4.02
CA HIS A 381 9.78 0.91 4.94
C HIS A 381 9.74 -0.59 4.65
N TRP A 382 8.62 -1.10 4.13
CA TRP A 382 8.43 -2.53 3.97
C TRP A 382 9.40 -3.14 2.95
N SER A 383 10.26 -4.04 3.44
CA SER A 383 11.08 -4.90 2.60
C SER A 383 11.41 -6.20 3.35
N PRO A 384 11.72 -7.30 2.65
CA PRO A 384 12.24 -8.52 3.29
C PRO A 384 13.50 -8.27 4.12
N ALA A 385 14.26 -7.23 3.82
CA ALA A 385 15.44 -6.84 4.59
C ALA A 385 15.11 -6.48 6.06
N LEU A 386 13.89 -6.05 6.37
CA LEU A 386 13.46 -5.75 7.76
C LEU A 386 13.55 -6.94 8.71
N LEU A 387 13.60 -8.17 8.18
CA LEU A 387 13.86 -9.37 8.97
C LEU A 387 15.23 -9.31 9.67
N TRP A 388 16.21 -8.62 9.09
CA TRP A 388 17.62 -8.68 9.51
C TRP A 388 18.33 -7.31 9.54
N ARG A 389 17.75 -6.25 8.97
CA ARG A 389 18.32 -4.90 8.91
C ARG A 389 17.28 -3.85 9.31
N ALA A 390 17.73 -2.80 10.00
CA ALA A 390 16.89 -1.65 10.33
C ALA A 390 16.48 -0.88 9.06
N PRO A 391 15.28 -0.25 9.06
CA PRO A 391 14.88 0.63 7.96
C PRO A 391 15.82 1.83 7.86
N ASP A 392 16.10 2.26 6.62
CA ASP A 392 16.74 3.54 6.38
C ASP A 392 15.71 4.66 6.60
N LEU A 393 16.03 5.58 7.50
CA LEU A 393 15.21 6.74 7.85
C LEU A 393 15.79 8.05 7.29
N THR A 394 16.85 7.97 6.49
CA THR A 394 17.48 9.12 5.85
C THR A 394 16.52 9.77 4.86
N GLY A 395 16.34 11.09 4.96
CA GLY A 395 15.42 11.84 4.08
C GLY A 395 13.93 11.61 4.36
N VAL A 396 13.58 10.85 5.41
CA VAL A 396 12.19 10.60 5.80
C VAL A 396 11.69 11.71 6.72
N ARG A 397 10.53 12.27 6.42
CA ARG A 397 9.84 13.24 7.28
C ARG A 397 9.30 12.54 8.52
N ARG A 398 9.75 12.96 9.70
CA ARG A 398 9.17 12.52 10.97
C ARG A 398 7.80 13.16 11.19
N ASP A 399 6.76 12.41 10.90
CA ASP A 399 5.36 12.81 11.01
C ASP A 399 4.67 12.20 12.24
N ALA A 400 5.19 11.09 12.77
CA ALA A 400 4.65 10.42 13.96
C ALA A 400 5.78 9.74 14.78
N PRO A 401 5.51 9.29 16.02
CA PRO A 401 6.45 8.47 16.77
C PRO A 401 6.91 7.23 15.98
N VAL A 402 8.23 7.04 15.86
CA VAL A 402 8.82 5.92 15.12
C VAL A 402 9.18 4.79 16.08
N PRO A 403 8.70 3.54 15.84
CA PRO A 403 9.02 2.42 16.70
C PRO A 403 10.50 2.04 16.57
N GLY A 404 11.11 1.58 17.67
CA GLY A 404 12.45 0.98 17.61
C GLY A 404 12.46 -0.27 16.73
N TRP A 405 13.53 -0.45 15.95
CA TRP A 405 13.65 -1.64 15.11
C TRP A 405 13.97 -2.88 15.95
N LEU A 406 13.20 -3.94 15.73
CA LEU A 406 13.41 -5.25 16.30
C LEU A 406 13.34 -6.28 15.15
N PRO A 407 14.39 -7.12 14.95
CA PRO A 407 14.37 -8.16 13.93
C PRO A 407 13.12 -9.03 14.02
N LEU A 408 12.58 -9.45 12.87
CA LEU A 408 11.30 -10.17 12.73
C LEU A 408 10.05 -9.40 13.19
N VAL A 409 10.09 -8.77 14.37
CA VAL A 409 8.98 -7.99 14.93
C VAL A 409 8.62 -6.84 14.01
N SER A 410 9.58 -5.99 13.65
CA SER A 410 9.33 -4.85 12.76
C SER A 410 8.83 -5.30 11.39
N PHE A 411 9.36 -6.40 10.83
CA PHE A 411 8.83 -6.96 9.57
C PHE A 411 7.35 -7.35 9.71
N VAL A 412 6.98 -8.07 10.78
CA VAL A 412 5.58 -8.48 11.02
C VAL A 412 4.68 -7.26 11.25
N GLN A 413 5.13 -6.28 12.04
CA GLN A 413 4.36 -5.08 12.35
C GLN A 413 4.16 -4.20 11.11
N THR A 414 5.21 -3.91 10.35
CA THR A 414 5.11 -3.15 9.09
C THR A 414 4.26 -3.89 8.06
N THR A 415 4.34 -5.22 7.99
CA THR A 415 3.46 -6.03 7.10
C THR A 415 1.99 -5.88 7.50
N ALA A 416 1.67 -5.88 8.79
CA ALA A 416 0.31 -5.68 9.26
C ALA A 416 -0.20 -4.26 8.93
N ASP A 417 0.67 -3.26 9.04
CA ASP A 417 0.32 -1.86 8.83
C ASP A 417 0.14 -1.51 7.34
N LEU A 418 0.76 -2.26 6.40
CA LEU A 418 0.52 -2.09 4.95
C LEU A 418 -0.97 -2.13 4.58
N LEU A 419 -1.76 -2.95 5.27
CA LEU A 419 -3.20 -3.09 5.00
C LEU A 419 -3.99 -1.81 5.31
N ALA A 420 -3.45 -0.95 6.17
CA ALA A 420 -4.06 0.31 6.60
C ALA A 420 -3.25 1.52 6.12
N ALA A 421 -2.33 1.35 5.16
CA ALA A 421 -1.39 2.39 4.74
C ALA A 421 -2.06 3.71 4.33
N LEU A 422 -3.28 3.63 3.77
CA LEU A 422 -4.07 4.78 3.31
C LEU A 422 -5.13 5.27 4.32
N ASP A 423 -5.24 4.66 5.50
CA ASP A 423 -6.28 5.00 6.48
C ASP A 423 -5.91 6.23 7.35
N ALA A 424 -4.67 6.70 7.23
CA ALA A 424 -4.19 7.89 7.96
C ALA A 424 -4.62 9.20 7.26
N PRO A 425 -4.73 10.33 7.98
CA PRO A 425 -4.96 11.64 7.36
C PRO A 425 -3.81 12.08 6.43
N PRO A 426 -4.05 13.00 5.48
CA PRO A 426 -2.98 13.55 4.62
C PRO A 426 -1.82 14.11 5.44
N GLY A 427 -0.59 13.77 5.04
CA GLY A 427 0.64 14.09 5.77
C GLY A 427 1.15 12.93 6.64
N HIS A 428 0.38 11.85 6.77
CA HIS A 428 0.71 10.65 7.53
C HIS A 428 0.44 9.38 6.72
N GLY A 429 1.08 8.28 7.12
CA GLY A 429 1.02 7.02 6.41
C GLY A 429 1.36 7.20 4.94
N HIS A 430 0.68 6.46 4.08
CA HIS A 430 0.81 6.54 2.63
C HIS A 430 -0.09 7.61 1.99
N ARG A 431 -0.63 8.56 2.79
CA ARG A 431 -1.37 9.73 2.29
C ARG A 431 -0.51 10.97 2.43
N TYR A 432 -0.22 11.59 1.30
CA TYR A 432 0.59 12.78 1.21
C TYR A 432 -0.30 14.01 1.00
N GLY A 433 0.19 15.18 1.38
CA GLY A 433 -0.57 16.42 1.31
C GLY A 433 -0.37 17.17 0.00
N ALA A 434 -0.78 18.43 -0.02
CA ALA A 434 -0.54 19.33 -1.14
C ALA A 434 0.91 19.85 -1.22
N ASP A 435 1.74 19.46 -0.25
CA ASP A 435 3.19 19.53 -0.34
C ASP A 435 3.72 18.73 -1.56
N GLN A 436 3.00 17.72 -2.03
CA GLN A 436 3.33 17.00 -3.27
C GLN A 436 3.49 17.91 -4.49
N GLY A 437 2.64 18.92 -4.63
CA GLY A 437 2.77 19.85 -5.75
C GLY A 437 3.64 21.06 -5.44
N THR A 438 3.63 21.55 -4.20
CA THR A 438 4.40 22.75 -3.82
C THR A 438 5.89 22.49 -3.57
N ALA A 439 6.25 21.28 -3.13
CA ALA A 439 7.63 20.83 -2.96
C ALA A 439 8.23 20.22 -4.25
N LEU A 440 7.46 20.13 -5.34
CA LEU A 440 8.01 19.83 -6.66
C LEU A 440 9.11 20.86 -6.96
N GLY A 441 10.29 20.37 -7.33
CA GLY A 441 11.48 21.20 -7.51
C GLY A 441 11.33 22.30 -8.57
N GLU A 442 12.41 23.03 -8.78
CA GLU A 442 12.52 24.03 -9.84
C GLU A 442 13.44 23.51 -10.93
N CYS A 443 13.30 24.04 -12.15
CA CYS A 443 14.28 23.79 -13.19
C CYS A 443 15.65 24.23 -12.67
N ALA A 444 16.69 23.45 -12.94
CA ALA A 444 18.05 23.90 -12.70
C ALA A 444 18.22 25.29 -13.34
N THR A 445 18.52 26.30 -12.53
CA THR A 445 18.98 27.56 -13.08
C THR A 445 20.32 27.25 -13.71
N THR A 446 20.44 27.40 -15.02
CA THR A 446 21.74 27.53 -15.65
C THR A 446 22.39 28.73 -14.97
N VAL A 447 23.32 28.46 -14.05
CA VAL A 447 24.26 29.47 -13.59
C VAL A 447 25.05 29.83 -14.84
N ASP A 448 24.61 30.89 -15.50
CA ASP A 448 25.31 31.51 -16.62
C ASP A 448 26.66 31.98 -16.05
N GLY A 449 27.65 31.13 -16.18
CA GLY A 449 29.04 31.44 -15.89
C GLY A 449 29.50 32.48 -16.90
N ARG A 450 29.51 33.75 -16.48
CA ARG A 450 30.33 34.78 -17.11
C ARG A 450 31.80 34.57 -16.80
#